data_AF-A0A970M2I3-F1
#
_entry.id   AF-A0A970M2I3-F1
#
_cell.length_a   1.000
_cell.length_b   1.000
_cell.length_c   1.000
_cell.angle_alpha   90.00
_cell.angle_beta   90.00
_cell.angle_gamma   90.00
#
_symmetry.space_group_name_H-M   'P 1'
#
loop_
_entity.id
_entity.type
_entity.pdbx_description
1 polymer ?
#
loop_
_entity_poly.entity_id
_entity_poly.type
_entity_poly.pdbx_seq_one_letter_code
_entity_poly.pdbx_strand_id
1 'polypeptide(L)'
;MIESSLGKIAEKILSLDEASLTSLWDKYKTRIDMLDLSREWEKSVIIFFIINAVRAKNHLFNEHVIREKNQVKMNRKKKRPSNAPNLRIIK
;
A
#
# COMPACT_ATOMS: atom_id res chain seq x y z
N MET A 1 12.19 -11.19 -23.61
CA MET A 1 11.74 -12.45 -22.98
C MET A 1 11.74 -12.39 -21.46
N ILE A 2 12.78 -11.84 -20.81
CA ILE A 2 12.82 -11.74 -19.34
C ILE A 2 11.75 -10.76 -18.82
N GLU A 3 11.63 -9.60 -19.46
CA GLU A 3 10.64 -8.58 -19.10
C GLU A 3 9.19 -9.10 -19.14
N SER A 4 8.81 -9.82 -20.20
CA SER A 4 7.47 -10.40 -20.31
C SER A 4 7.21 -11.48 -19.26
N SER A 5 8.24 -12.23 -18.84
CA SER A 5 8.13 -13.17 -17.72
C SER A 5 7.98 -12.47 -16.38
N LEU A 6 8.75 -11.41 -16.13
CA LEU A 6 8.60 -10.57 -14.93
C LEU A 6 7.22 -9.92 -14.88
N GLY A 7 6.70 -9.45 -16.01
CA GLY A 7 5.33 -8.93 -16.13
C GLY A 7 4.28 -9.96 -15.71
N LYS A 8 4.39 -11.20 -16.19
CA LYS A 8 3.48 -12.30 -15.76
C LYS A 8 3.57 -12.60 -14.27
N ILE A 9 4.76 -12.51 -13.68
CA ILE A 9 4.95 -12.70 -12.24
C ILE A 9 4.31 -11.55 -11.47
N ALA A 10 4.49 -10.31 -11.92
CA ALA A 10 3.88 -9.13 -11.32
C ALA A 10 2.35 -9.23 -11.33
N GLU A 11 1.73 -9.60 -12.45
CA GLU A 11 0.27 -9.80 -12.55
C GLU A 11 -0.22 -10.87 -11.57
N LYS A 12 0.49 -11.99 -11.45
CA LYS A 12 0.17 -13.01 -10.45
C LYS A 12 0.26 -12.47 -9.02
N ILE A 13 1.30 -11.69 -8.70
CA ILE A 13 1.47 -11.09 -7.38
C ILE A 13 0.35 -10.08 -7.09
N LEU A 14 -0.05 -9.27 -8.08
CA LEU A 14 -1.12 -8.29 -7.94
C LEU A 14 -2.49 -8.93 -7.69
N SER A 15 -2.69 -10.17 -8.14
CA SER A 15 -3.91 -10.94 -7.86
C SER A 15 -4.01 -11.49 -6.43
N LEU A 16 -2.91 -11.48 -5.67
CA LEU A 16 -2.88 -11.94 -4.28
C LEU A 16 -3.34 -10.84 -3.33
N ASP A 17 -4.00 -11.24 -2.23
CA ASP A 17 -4.42 -10.30 -1.21
C ASP A 17 -3.25 -9.92 -0.28
N GLU A 18 -3.20 -8.65 0.12
CA GLU A 18 -2.14 -8.11 0.97
C GLU A 18 -2.13 -8.72 2.37
N ALA A 19 -3.29 -9.05 2.94
CA ALA A 19 -3.39 -9.56 4.30
C ALA A 19 -2.69 -10.93 4.41
N SER A 20 -2.94 -11.82 3.45
CA SER A 20 -2.28 -13.12 3.29
C SER A 20 -0.78 -12.95 3.08
N LEU A 21 -0.34 -12.04 2.20
CA LEU A 21 1.09 -11.79 2.01
C LEU A 21 1.77 -11.26 3.27
N THR A 22 1.09 -10.40 4.03
CA THR A 22 1.62 -9.82 5.27
C THR A 22 1.75 -10.86 6.36
N SER A 23 0.83 -11.84 6.44
CA SER A 23 0.93 -12.96 7.39
C SER A 23 2.19 -13.81 7.22
N LEU A 24 2.76 -13.84 6.01
CA LEU A 24 3.98 -14.59 5.71
C LEU A 24 5.25 -13.79 6.00
N TRP A 25 5.14 -12.50 6.30
CA TRP A 25 6.27 -11.60 6.43
C TRP A 25 7.21 -12.01 7.58
N ASP A 26 6.67 -12.30 8.77
CA ASP A 26 7.48 -12.70 9.93
C ASP A 26 8.24 -14.02 9.68
N LYS A 27 7.59 -14.96 8.98
CA LYS A 27 8.20 -16.24 8.59
C LYS A 27 9.42 -16.01 7.70
N TYR A 28 9.27 -15.22 6.64
CA TYR A 28 10.37 -15.00 5.71
C TYR A 28 11.44 -14.07 6.29
N LYS A 29 11.06 -13.10 7.14
CA LYS A 29 12.02 -12.27 7.88
C LYS A 29 12.93 -13.12 8.76
N THR A 30 12.35 -14.01 9.56
CA THR A 30 13.14 -14.92 10.42
C THR A 30 14.02 -15.84 9.59
N ARG A 31 13.54 -16.28 8.42
CA ARG A 31 14.28 -17.18 7.53
C ARG A 31 15.51 -16.52 6.89
N ILE A 32 15.43 -15.24 6.51
CA ILE A 32 16.55 -14.54 5.86
C ILE A 32 17.70 -14.22 6.84
N ASP A 33 17.40 -14.06 8.13
CA ASP A 33 18.40 -13.79 9.17
C ASP A 33 19.40 -14.95 9.32
N MET A 34 18.98 -16.17 8.98
CA MET A 34 19.84 -17.36 8.96
C MET A 34 20.43 -17.57 7.55
N LEU A 35 21.61 -17.01 7.33
CA LEU A 35 22.35 -17.15 6.07
C LEU A 35 22.95 -18.55 5.93
N ASP A 36 22.41 -19.34 5.00
CA ASP A 36 22.89 -20.70 4.72
C ASP A 36 23.27 -20.96 3.25
N LEU A 37 23.25 -19.91 2.40
CA LEU A 37 23.57 -19.94 0.95
C LEU A 37 22.80 -21.01 0.15
N SER A 38 21.73 -21.58 0.71
CA SER A 38 20.90 -22.55 0.01
C SER A 38 20.02 -21.87 -1.03
N ARG A 39 19.63 -22.63 -2.05
CA ARG A 39 18.63 -22.18 -3.04
C ARG A 39 17.30 -21.82 -2.35
N GLU A 40 16.97 -22.50 -1.24
CA GLU A 40 15.80 -22.24 -0.41
C GLU A 40 15.90 -20.89 0.31
N TRP A 41 17.10 -20.51 0.76
CA TRP A 41 17.36 -19.20 1.33
C TRP A 41 17.25 -18.11 0.27
N GLU A 42 17.86 -18.28 -0.91
CA GLU A 42 17.72 -17.32 -2.03
C GLU A 42 16.24 -17.10 -2.40
N LYS A 43 15.46 -18.18 -2.49
CA LYS A 43 14.01 -18.10 -2.71
C LYS A 43 13.31 -17.34 -1.58
N SER A 44 13.69 -17.58 -0.33
CA SER A 44 13.11 -16.90 0.83
C SER A 44 13.38 -15.39 0.81
N VAL A 45 14.59 -14.99 0.41
CA VAL A 45 14.96 -13.58 0.19
C VAL A 45 14.09 -12.95 -0.90
N ILE A 46 13.96 -13.60 -2.06
CA ILE A 46 13.14 -13.09 -3.17
C ILE A 46 11.68 -12.93 -2.73
N ILE A 47 11.10 -13.92 -2.04
CA ILE A 47 9.73 -13.86 -1.53
C ILE A 47 9.56 -12.70 -0.52
N PHE A 48 10.51 -12.53 0.39
CA PHE A 48 10.51 -11.42 1.33
C PHE A 48 10.47 -10.06 0.61
N PHE A 49 11.30 -9.87 -0.41
CA PHE A 49 11.31 -8.62 -1.18
C PHE A 49 10.02 -8.42 -2.00
N ILE A 50 9.41 -9.48 -2.52
CA ILE A 50 8.09 -9.38 -3.17
C ILE A 50 7.03 -8.88 -2.19
N ILE A 51 6.98 -9.43 -0.96
CA ILE A 51 6.03 -8.98 0.07
C ILE A 51 6.25 -7.50 0.39
N ASN A 52 7.50 -7.07 0.56
CA ASN A 52 7.82 -5.67 0.83
C ASN A 52 7.46 -4.75 -0.35
N ALA A 53 7.64 -5.19 -1.60
CA ALA A 53 7.25 -4.44 -2.78
C ALA A 53 5.72 -4.20 -2.83
N VAL A 54 4.92 -5.21 -2.50
CA VAL A 54 3.44 -5.06 -2.42
C VAL A 54 3.05 -4.07 -1.31
N ARG A 55 3.64 -4.20 -0.11
CA ARG A 55 3.39 -3.28 1.00
C ARG A 55 3.77 -1.84 0.65
N ALA A 56 4.93 -1.63 0.03
CA ALA A 56 5.40 -0.32 -0.39
C ALA A 56 4.47 0.30 -1.46
N LYS A 57 4.03 -0.49 -2.45
CA LYS A 57 3.05 -0.07 -3.46
C LYS A 57 1.74 0.38 -2.80
N ASN A 58 1.24 -0.40 -1.83
CA ASN A 58 -0.02 -0.08 -1.15
C ASN A 58 0.11 1.14 -0.24
N HIS A 59 1.24 1.30 0.45
CA HIS A 59 1.52 2.52 1.20
C HIS A 59 1.50 3.75 0.30
N LEU A 60 2.19 3.70 -0.85
CA LEU A 60 2.20 4.80 -1.82
C LEU A 60 0.79 5.13 -2.33
N PHE A 61 -0.01 4.12 -2.64
CA PHE A 61 -1.39 4.30 -3.08
C PHE A 61 -2.26 4.97 -1.99
N ASN A 62 -2.15 4.49 -0.75
CA ASN A 62 -2.89 5.05 0.39
C ASN A 62 -2.52 6.52 0.62
N GLU A 63 -1.24 6.86 0.55
CA GLU A 63 -0.75 8.25 0.65
C GLU A 63 -1.32 9.15 -0.46
N HIS A 64 -1.45 8.64 -1.69
CA HIS A 64 -2.07 9.37 -2.80
C HIS A 64 -3.56 9.62 -2.52
N VAL A 65 -4.30 8.58 -2.13
CA VAL A 65 -5.73 8.67 -1.83
C VAL A 65 -6.03 9.63 -0.67
N ILE A 66 -5.21 9.62 0.39
CA ILE A 66 -5.35 10.54 1.53
C ILE A 66 -5.14 11.99 1.08
N ARG A 67 -4.09 12.24 0.28
CA ARG A 67 -3.81 13.58 -0.27
C ARG A 67 -4.96 14.10 -1.11
N GLU A 68 -5.52 13.30 -2.01
CA GLU A 68 -6.67 13.68 -2.81
C GLU A 68 -7.91 13.98 -1.96
N LYS A 69 -8.23 13.13 -0.97
CA LYS A 69 -9.34 13.36 -0.03
C LYS A 69 -9.18 14.68 0.74
N ASN A 70 -7.96 15.00 1.15
CA ASN A 70 -7.67 16.24 1.87
C ASN A 70 -7.79 17.47 0.97
N GLN A 71 -7.37 17.38 -0.29
CA GLN A 71 -7.59 18.45 -1.28
C GLN A 71 -9.08 18.69 -1.56
N VAL A 72 -9.87 17.63 -1.71
CA VAL A 72 -11.33 17.73 -1.89
C VAL A 72 -11.99 18.38 -0.68
N LYS A 73 -11.60 18.00 0.56
CA LYS A 73 -12.11 18.63 1.78
C LYS A 73 -11.74 20.12 1.87
N MET A 74 -10.50 20.48 1.50
CA MET A 74 -10.05 21.88 1.51
C MET A 74 -10.82 22.72 0.49
N ASN A 75 -11.05 22.20 -0.71
CA ASN A 75 -11.83 22.86 -1.76
C ASN A 75 -13.31 23.00 -1.38
N ARG A 76 -13.90 22.03 -0.67
CA ARG A 76 -15.27 22.14 -0.12
C ARG A 76 -15.40 23.19 0.98
N LYS A 77 -14.38 23.37 1.83
CA LYS A 77 -14.37 24.43 2.86
C LYS A 77 -14.27 25.83 2.25
N LYS A 78 -13.46 26.00 1.18
CA LYS A 78 -13.33 27.29 0.46
C LYS A 78 -14.59 27.70 -0.30
N LYS A 79 -15.44 26.75 -0.70
CA LYS A 79 -16.68 27.00 -1.46
C LYS A 79 -17.93 27.26 -0.61
N ARG A 80 -17.86 27.29 0.72
CA ARG A 80 -19.02 27.70 1.54
C ARG A 80 -19.18 29.22 1.41
N PRO A 81 -20.23 29.74 0.75
CA PRO A 81 -20.43 31.18 0.70
C PRO A 81 -20.75 31.67 2.12
N SER A 82 -20.17 32.81 2.50
CA SER A 82 -20.32 33.49 3.79
C SER A 82 -21.73 34.06 4.02
N ASN A 83 -22.77 33.45 3.45
CA ASN A 83 -24.13 33.99 3.42
C ASN A 83 -25.14 33.11 4.17
N ALA A 84 -24.69 32.44 5.25
CA ALA A 84 -25.61 31.76 6.14
C ALA A 84 -26.42 32.82 6.92
N PRO A 85 -27.77 32.81 6.85
CA PRO A 85 -28.58 33.77 7.57
C PRO A 85 -28.36 33.60 9.08
N ASN A 86 -28.15 34.73 9.77
CA ASN A 86 -27.82 34.76 11.19
C ASN A 86 -29.09 34.51 12.01
N LEU A 87 -29.43 33.24 12.23
CA LEU A 87 -30.54 32.85 13.10
C LEU A 87 -30.11 33.02 14.56
N ARG A 88 -30.56 34.12 15.18
CA ARG A 88 -30.44 34.32 16.63
C ARG A 88 -31.59 33.63 17.33
N ILE A 89 -31.28 32.81 18.34
CA ILE A 89 -32.29 32.24 19.23
C ILE A 89 -32.75 33.36 20.17
N ILE A 90 -34.04 33.67 20.13
CA ILE A 90 -34.70 34.61 21.05
C ILE A 90 -35.11 33.79 22.28
N LYS A 91 -34.71 34.25 23.47
CA LYS A 91 -35.02 33.62 24.76
C LYS A 91 -36.30 34.19 25.33
#